data_AF-A0A349X4C4-F1
#
_entry.id   AF-A0A349X4C4-F1
#
_cell.length_a   1.000
_cell.length_b   1.000
_cell.length_c   1.000
_cell.angle_alpha   90.00
_cell.angle_beta   90.00
_cell.angle_gamma   90.00
#
_symmetry.space_group_name_H-M   'P 1'
#
loop_
_entity.id
_entity.type
_entity.pdbx_description
1 polymer ?
#
loop_
_entity_poly.entity_id
_entity_poly.type
_entity_poly.pdbx_seq_one_letter_code
_entity_poly.pdbx_strand_id
1 'polypeptide(L)'
;MVRRTFLFAVLFFAGTVLSAFASGFAYAHALPDGVTVSIQPVKNNLSADDKVLIKLTYTNHGAEEVRLLKWATGLEGRIDEDILSIWFEEQELEYRGRHFKRAAPTAQDYVVLSEGQYVSKTVDLQLSYEIELAGSYRINWRADLELAANEQTSRQVLAQKGTNLVLLDNIYLQPLSGITSQTPTYQNCSIDQAAEIRASVVVAESYARTARDSLSGAPLSKRPTARRYKEWFGNYDAGRWAIVQNHFNQIYSALATRTINFDCGCNLGYYAYVTKSDHYNITVCNAFWSASRTGTDSKAGTIIHELSHFTVVANTDDIEDSSGTYYGQSRSRLLAIIDPSSAIRHADGHEYFAENSPPLDMPNGADDPGNPDPGPEPEPVPVPEPVIPSFLAAIYALLFSEEKAR
;
A
#
# COMPACT_ATOMS: atom_id res chain seq x y z
N MET A 1 8.05 -80.01 -28.02
CA MET A 1 8.58 -78.79 -27.37
C MET A 1 7.40 -78.03 -26.78
N VAL A 2 7.27 -78.03 -25.44
CA VAL A 2 6.83 -76.94 -24.54
C VAL A 2 5.75 -75.96 -25.06
N ARG A 3 4.62 -75.63 -24.39
CA ARG A 3 4.00 -75.98 -23.10
C ARG A 3 2.51 -75.54 -23.14
N ARG A 4 1.72 -76.25 -22.34
CA ARG A 4 0.29 -76.11 -21.98
C ARG A 4 -0.19 -74.70 -21.60
N THR A 5 -1.44 -74.39 -21.96
CA THR A 5 -2.28 -73.35 -21.34
C THR A 5 -3.55 -74.02 -20.82
N PHE A 6 -3.83 -73.89 -19.52
CA PHE A 6 -4.99 -74.46 -18.84
C PHE A 6 -6.08 -73.38 -18.65
N LEU A 7 -7.32 -73.74 -18.99
CA LEU A 7 -8.57 -73.07 -18.62
C LEU A 7 -8.78 -73.10 -17.10
N PHE A 8 -9.32 -72.03 -16.52
CA PHE A 8 -10.21 -72.14 -15.37
C PHE A 8 -11.28 -71.03 -15.38
N ALA A 9 -12.53 -71.47 -15.21
CA ALA A 9 -13.73 -70.66 -15.09
C ALA A 9 -13.82 -70.01 -13.71
N VAL A 10 -14.41 -68.81 -13.64
CA VAL A 10 -14.77 -68.15 -12.37
C VAL A 10 -16.29 -68.00 -12.31
N LEU A 11 -16.87 -68.64 -11.29
CA LEU A 11 -18.27 -68.60 -10.90
C LEU A 11 -18.61 -67.30 -10.16
N PHE A 12 -19.81 -66.79 -10.43
CA PHE A 12 -20.47 -65.72 -9.68
C PHE A 12 -20.88 -66.20 -8.28
N PHE A 13 -20.55 -65.43 -7.26
CA PHE A 13 -21.20 -65.50 -5.94
C PHE A 13 -21.70 -64.10 -5.55
N ALA A 14 -23.02 -63.99 -5.37
CA ALA A 14 -23.70 -62.84 -4.81
C ALA A 14 -23.46 -62.81 -3.29
N GLY A 15 -22.84 -61.73 -2.81
CA GLY A 15 -22.65 -61.46 -1.39
C GLY A 15 -23.17 -60.05 -1.06
N THR A 16 -24.24 -60.01 -0.28
CA THR A 16 -24.81 -58.81 0.35
C THR A 16 -23.75 -58.08 1.19
N VAL A 17 -23.39 -56.86 0.79
CA VAL A 17 -22.55 -55.97 1.62
C VAL A 17 -23.45 -55.25 2.62
N LEU A 18 -23.40 -55.72 3.86
CA LEU A 18 -23.85 -55.02 5.04
C LEU A 18 -22.93 -53.80 5.22
N SER A 19 -23.41 -52.60 4.92
CA SER A 19 -22.69 -51.36 5.17
C SER A 19 -22.61 -51.10 6.68
N ALA A 20 -21.53 -51.59 7.29
CA ALA A 20 -21.14 -51.23 8.63
C ALA A 20 -20.76 -49.73 8.65
N PHE A 21 -21.57 -48.92 9.32
CA PHE A 21 -21.16 -47.60 9.78
C PHE A 21 -19.98 -47.80 10.75
N ALA A 22 -18.76 -47.67 10.23
CA ALA A 22 -17.59 -47.49 11.07
C ALA A 22 -17.68 -46.07 11.64
N SER A 23 -18.21 -45.99 12.86
CA SER A 23 -18.11 -44.83 13.74
C SER A 23 -16.62 -44.54 13.97
N GLY A 24 -16.04 -43.71 13.11
CA GLY A 24 -14.77 -43.06 13.37
C GLY A 24 -15.00 -42.04 14.47
N PHE A 25 -14.93 -42.48 15.73
CA PHE A 25 -14.71 -41.58 16.85
C PHE A 25 -13.39 -40.87 16.59
N ALA A 26 -13.45 -39.63 16.11
CA ALA A 26 -12.33 -38.72 16.24
C ALA A 26 -12.13 -38.53 17.74
N TYR A 27 -11.06 -39.11 18.28
CA TYR A 27 -10.61 -38.78 19.62
C TYR A 27 -10.29 -37.28 19.63
N ALA A 28 -11.18 -36.48 20.22
CA ALA A 28 -10.82 -35.15 20.67
C ALA A 28 -9.95 -35.34 21.91
N HIS A 29 -8.63 -35.25 21.74
CA HIS A 29 -7.76 -34.97 22.87
C HIS A 29 -8.10 -33.56 23.34
N ALA A 30 -8.83 -33.43 24.44
CA ALA A 30 -8.80 -32.20 25.22
C ALA A 30 -7.40 -32.13 25.85
N LEU A 31 -6.61 -31.20 25.36
CA LEU A 31 -5.33 -30.85 25.98
C LEU A 31 -5.65 -30.01 27.24
N PRO A 32 -4.98 -30.25 28.38
CA PRO A 32 -5.16 -29.42 29.55
C PRO A 32 -4.59 -28.02 29.26
N ASP A 33 -5.39 -27.00 29.57
CA ASP A 33 -5.06 -25.57 29.64
C ASP A 33 -4.25 -25.00 28.47
N GLY A 34 -4.96 -24.46 27.49
CA GLY A 34 -4.33 -23.81 26.34
C GLY A 34 -5.15 -22.65 25.79
N VAL A 35 -4.46 -21.56 25.44
CA VAL A 35 -5.01 -20.54 24.54
C VAL A 35 -4.91 -21.09 23.12
N THR A 36 -6.06 -21.22 22.44
CA THR A 36 -6.08 -21.57 21.02
C THR A 36 -6.09 -20.31 20.16
N VAL A 37 -5.52 -20.40 18.96
CA VAL A 37 -5.58 -19.34 17.94
C VAL A 37 -6.37 -19.86 16.75
N SER A 38 -7.43 -19.13 16.39
CA SER A 38 -8.15 -19.36 15.14
C SER A 38 -7.91 -18.21 14.17
N ILE A 39 -7.56 -18.56 12.93
CA ILE A 39 -7.40 -17.63 11.82
C ILE A 39 -8.62 -17.77 10.92
N GLN A 40 -9.31 -16.67 10.65
CA GLN A 40 -10.46 -16.67 9.74
C GLN A 40 -10.33 -15.54 8.73
N PRO A 41 -10.34 -15.80 7.41
CA PRO A 41 -10.46 -14.74 6.43
C PRO A 41 -11.77 -14.00 6.66
N VAL A 42 -11.76 -12.66 6.62
CA VAL A 42 -13.01 -11.89 6.63
C VAL A 42 -13.81 -12.18 5.37
N LYS A 43 -13.11 -12.41 4.25
CA LYS A 43 -13.64 -12.83 2.96
C LYS A 43 -12.81 -13.99 2.44
N ASN A 44 -13.45 -15.08 1.99
CA ASN A 44 -12.76 -16.28 1.51
C ASN A 44 -12.32 -16.18 0.04
N ASN A 45 -13.05 -15.40 -0.76
CA ASN A 45 -12.75 -15.12 -2.16
C ASN A 45 -12.61 -13.62 -2.33
N LEU A 46 -11.39 -13.16 -2.56
CA LEU A 46 -11.06 -11.74 -2.70
C LEU A 46 -10.88 -11.40 -4.18
N SER A 47 -11.36 -10.23 -4.58
CA SER A 47 -11.04 -9.57 -5.84
C SER A 47 -9.88 -8.59 -5.62
N ALA A 48 -9.31 -8.05 -6.69
CA ALA A 48 -8.14 -7.16 -6.61
C ALA A 48 -8.34 -5.90 -5.76
N ASP A 49 -9.57 -5.42 -5.59
CA ASP A 49 -9.90 -4.22 -4.81
C ASP A 49 -10.20 -4.52 -3.32
N ASP A 50 -10.31 -5.80 -2.95
CA ASP A 50 -10.57 -6.20 -1.57
C ASP A 50 -9.28 -6.19 -0.75
N LYS A 51 -9.32 -5.60 0.45
CA LYS A 51 -8.25 -5.76 1.44
C LYS A 51 -8.15 -7.21 1.90
N VAL A 52 -6.93 -7.72 2.04
CA VAL A 52 -6.68 -9.08 2.54
C VAL A 52 -6.76 -9.11 4.07
N LEU A 53 -7.99 -9.06 4.58
CA LEU A 53 -8.27 -9.03 6.01
C LEU A 53 -8.45 -10.43 6.59
N ILE A 54 -7.77 -10.70 7.70
CA ILE A 54 -8.02 -11.87 8.55
C ILE A 54 -8.46 -11.43 9.94
N LYS A 55 -9.31 -12.23 10.58
CA LYS A 55 -9.67 -12.14 11.98
C LYS A 55 -8.88 -13.19 12.75
N LEU A 56 -8.03 -12.73 13.66
CA LEU A 56 -7.35 -13.56 14.65
C LEU A 56 -8.23 -13.61 15.90
N THR A 57 -8.45 -14.81 16.46
CA THR A 57 -9.17 -14.99 17.72
C THR A 57 -8.39 -15.90 18.65
N TYR A 58 -8.20 -15.41 19.87
CA TYR A 58 -7.50 -16.08 20.96
C TYR A 58 -8.54 -16.52 21.99
N THR A 59 -8.66 -17.81 22.27
CA THR A 59 -9.65 -18.34 23.22
C THR A 59 -8.96 -19.11 24.33
N ASN A 60 -9.24 -18.74 25.58
CA ASN A 60 -8.78 -19.50 26.73
C ASN A 60 -9.71 -20.69 26.96
N HIS A 61 -9.20 -21.90 26.78
CA HIS A 61 -9.93 -23.14 27.10
C HIS A 61 -9.53 -23.73 28.45
N GLY A 62 -8.56 -23.14 29.14
CA GLY A 62 -8.15 -23.57 30.46
C GLY A 62 -9.07 -23.04 31.55
N ALA A 63 -9.01 -23.70 32.71
CA ALA A 63 -9.79 -23.32 33.89
C ALA A 63 -9.20 -22.11 34.63
N GLU A 64 -7.95 -21.76 34.35
CA GLU A 64 -7.25 -20.63 34.98
C GLU A 64 -7.27 -19.37 34.09
N GLU A 65 -7.20 -18.21 34.74
CA GLU A 65 -7.01 -16.93 34.04
C GLU A 65 -5.60 -16.87 33.41
N VAL A 66 -5.54 -16.41 32.15
CA VAL A 66 -4.28 -16.21 31.44
C VAL A 66 -4.08 -14.75 31.05
N ARG A 67 -2.82 -14.31 31.07
CA ARG A 67 -2.39 -13.00 30.56
C ARG A 67 -1.64 -13.20 29.25
N LEU A 68 -2.22 -12.71 28.16
CA LEU A 68 -1.70 -12.81 26.81
C LEU A 68 -0.95 -11.53 26.42
N LEU A 69 0.34 -11.63 26.11
CA LEU A 69 1.13 -10.49 25.63
C LEU A 69 0.70 -10.07 24.23
N LYS A 70 0.39 -8.79 24.00
CA LYS A 70 -0.15 -8.32 22.72
C LYS A 70 0.84 -8.33 21.54
N TRP A 71 2.14 -8.18 21.79
CA TRP A 71 3.13 -7.80 20.75
C TRP A 71 3.27 -8.82 19.60
N ALA A 72 3.04 -10.11 19.85
CA ALA A 72 3.11 -11.19 18.86
C ALA A 72 1.72 -11.83 18.59
N THR A 73 0.67 -11.01 18.52
CA THR A 73 -0.73 -11.52 18.41
C THR A 73 -1.61 -10.79 17.40
N GLY A 74 -1.13 -9.70 16.80
CA GLY A 74 -1.99 -8.86 15.98
C GLY A 74 -3.05 -8.06 16.75
N LEU A 75 -3.18 -8.21 18.08
CA LEU A 75 -4.18 -7.53 18.90
C LEU A 75 -4.00 -6.01 18.94
N GLU A 76 -2.80 -5.52 18.60
CA GLU A 76 -2.51 -4.09 18.39
C GLU A 76 -3.12 -3.54 17.09
N GLY A 77 -3.86 -4.36 16.32
CA GLY A 77 -4.53 -3.97 15.08
C GLY A 77 -3.71 -4.18 13.81
N ARG A 78 -2.55 -4.83 13.93
CA ARG A 78 -1.64 -5.16 12.83
C ARG A 78 -0.65 -6.23 13.25
N ILE A 79 -0.05 -6.91 12.27
CA ILE A 79 0.98 -7.92 12.51
C ILE A 79 2.35 -7.22 12.51
N ASP A 80 2.96 -7.12 13.69
CA ASP A 80 4.23 -6.43 13.92
C ASP A 80 5.38 -7.39 14.31
N GLU A 81 5.17 -8.70 14.18
CA GLU A 81 6.18 -9.75 14.27
C GLU A 81 5.82 -10.89 13.30
N ASP A 82 6.78 -11.75 12.94
CA ASP A 82 6.55 -12.89 12.03
C ASP A 82 5.79 -14.04 12.70
N ILE A 83 4.47 -13.85 12.88
CA ILE A 83 3.60 -14.78 13.61
C ILE A 83 2.81 -15.73 12.72
N LEU A 84 2.83 -15.53 11.40
CA LEU A 84 2.14 -16.36 10.41
C LEU A 84 3.11 -16.99 9.42
N SER A 85 2.83 -18.23 9.03
CA SER A 85 3.43 -18.89 7.87
C SER A 85 2.41 -18.85 6.74
N ILE A 86 2.70 -18.04 5.70
CA ILE A 86 1.80 -17.85 4.55
C ILE A 86 2.44 -18.46 3.33
N TRP A 87 1.76 -19.43 2.72
CA TRP A 87 2.23 -20.12 1.52
C TRP A 87 1.39 -19.72 0.32
N PHE A 88 2.05 -19.37 -0.77
CA PHE A 88 1.47 -19.26 -2.10
C PHE A 88 2.08 -20.35 -2.97
N GLU A 89 1.25 -21.27 -3.43
CA GLU A 89 1.73 -22.52 -4.06
C GLU A 89 2.75 -23.25 -3.16
N GLU A 90 3.97 -23.46 -3.65
CA GLU A 90 5.07 -24.15 -2.96
C GLU A 90 6.07 -23.16 -2.32
N GLN A 91 5.78 -21.86 -2.30
CA GLN A 91 6.66 -20.83 -1.74
C GLN A 91 6.04 -20.19 -0.49
N GLU A 92 6.80 -20.16 0.60
CA GLU A 92 6.47 -19.37 1.77
C GLU A 92 6.80 -17.89 1.52
N LEU A 93 5.86 -17.00 1.84
CA LEU A 93 6.05 -15.56 1.77
C LEU A 93 6.91 -15.06 2.93
N GLU A 94 7.81 -14.14 2.64
CA GLU A 94 8.62 -13.47 3.65
C GLU A 94 7.79 -12.45 4.44
N TYR A 95 7.99 -12.39 5.76
CA TYR A 95 7.48 -11.30 6.58
C TYR A 95 8.23 -9.99 6.29
N ARG A 96 7.48 -8.94 5.96
CA ARG A 96 7.98 -7.59 5.63
C ARG A 96 7.44 -6.49 6.54
N GLY A 97 6.78 -6.88 7.62
CA GLY A 97 6.24 -5.94 8.60
C GLY A 97 7.33 -5.28 9.43
N ARG A 98 6.92 -4.46 10.40
CA ARG A 98 7.85 -3.74 11.28
C ARG A 98 8.50 -4.73 12.26
N HIS A 99 9.64 -4.34 12.81
CA HIS A 99 10.25 -5.01 13.96
C HIS A 99 10.49 -3.98 15.06
N PHE A 100 10.22 -4.37 16.31
CA PHE A 100 10.30 -3.46 17.44
C PHE A 100 11.31 -3.90 18.48
N LYS A 101 12.16 -2.96 18.92
CA LYS A 101 12.87 -3.08 20.20
C LYS A 101 11.97 -2.52 21.30
N ARG A 102 11.49 -3.39 22.19
CA ARG A 102 10.59 -3.02 23.29
C ARG A 102 11.30 -3.15 24.64
N ALA A 103 10.87 -2.35 25.63
CA ALA A 103 11.26 -2.56 27.03
C ALA A 103 10.64 -3.86 27.56
N ALA A 104 10.97 -4.27 28.78
CA ALA A 104 10.27 -5.40 29.41
C ALA A 104 8.76 -5.09 29.50
N PRO A 105 7.87 -6.08 29.24
CA PRO A 105 6.44 -5.85 29.21
C PRO A 105 5.91 -5.45 30.58
N THR A 106 4.96 -4.53 30.58
CA THR A 106 4.21 -4.06 31.75
C THR A 106 2.80 -4.65 31.76
N ALA A 107 2.04 -4.45 32.84
CA ALA A 107 0.65 -4.93 32.92
C ALA A 107 -0.25 -4.43 31.76
N GLN A 108 0.04 -3.27 31.18
CA GLN A 108 -0.72 -2.69 30.06
C GLN A 108 -0.48 -3.42 28.72
N ASP A 109 0.59 -4.20 28.63
CA ASP A 109 0.97 -4.94 27.43
C ASP A 109 0.23 -6.28 27.31
N TYR A 110 -0.45 -6.70 28.38
CA TYR A 110 -1.21 -7.94 28.43
C TYR A 110 -2.72 -7.71 28.23
N VAL A 111 -3.37 -8.72 27.67
CA VAL A 111 -4.82 -8.90 27.70
C VAL A 111 -5.13 -10.07 28.63
N VAL A 112 -6.06 -9.86 29.56
CA VAL A 112 -6.51 -10.89 30.51
C VAL A 112 -7.66 -11.67 29.87
N LEU A 113 -7.59 -13.00 29.91
CA LEU A 113 -8.64 -13.90 29.46
C LEU A 113 -8.99 -14.88 30.59
N SER A 114 -10.19 -14.77 31.15
CA SER A 114 -10.73 -15.77 32.09
C SER A 114 -11.11 -17.08 31.35
N GLU A 115 -11.48 -18.12 32.10
CA GLU A 115 -11.97 -19.38 31.53
C GLU A 115 -13.06 -19.14 30.47
N GLY A 116 -12.88 -19.73 29.29
CA GLY A 116 -13.81 -19.61 28.16
C GLY A 116 -13.84 -18.25 27.46
N GLN A 117 -13.12 -17.24 27.97
CA GLN A 117 -13.08 -15.93 27.31
C GLN A 117 -12.22 -15.96 26.04
N TYR A 118 -12.58 -15.07 25.12
CA TYR A 118 -11.83 -14.86 23.90
C TYR A 118 -11.64 -13.37 23.60
N VAL A 119 -10.60 -13.07 22.84
CA VAL A 119 -10.36 -11.76 22.24
C VAL A 119 -10.09 -11.93 20.76
N SER A 120 -10.61 -11.01 19.94
CA SER A 120 -10.38 -11.03 18.49
C SER A 120 -9.88 -9.69 17.98
N LYS A 121 -9.10 -9.74 16.90
CA LYS A 121 -8.74 -8.55 16.12
C LYS A 121 -8.71 -8.87 14.63
N THR A 122 -9.23 -7.94 13.84
CA THR A 122 -9.08 -7.97 12.39
C THR A 122 -7.80 -7.22 12.02
N VAL A 123 -6.97 -7.84 11.20
CA VAL A 123 -5.70 -7.30 10.70
C VAL A 123 -5.63 -7.42 9.19
N ASP A 124 -4.95 -6.47 8.56
CA ASP A 124 -4.67 -6.45 7.13
C ASP A 124 -3.32 -7.11 6.85
N LEU A 125 -3.32 -8.21 6.12
CA LEU A 125 -2.10 -8.96 5.81
C LEU A 125 -1.18 -8.21 4.86
N GLN A 126 -1.71 -7.32 4.01
CA GLN A 126 -0.91 -6.57 3.02
C GLN A 126 0.02 -5.55 3.66
N LEU A 127 -0.16 -5.25 4.95
CA LEU A 127 0.75 -4.40 5.72
C LEU A 127 2.04 -5.11 6.15
N SER A 128 2.08 -6.44 6.06
CA SER A 128 3.15 -7.26 6.63
C SER A 128 3.63 -8.39 5.71
N TYR A 129 2.90 -8.71 4.64
CA TYR A 129 3.22 -9.76 3.68
C TYR A 129 2.86 -9.32 2.25
N GLU A 130 3.65 -9.76 1.26
CA GLU A 130 3.45 -9.47 -0.16
C GLU A 130 2.41 -10.44 -0.76
N ILE A 131 1.13 -10.13 -0.57
CA ILE A 131 -0.01 -10.95 -1.06
C ILE A 131 -0.62 -10.26 -2.27
N GLU A 132 -0.14 -10.63 -3.46
CA GLU A 132 -0.43 -9.92 -4.71
C GLU A 132 -0.91 -10.82 -5.86
N LEU A 133 -0.65 -12.13 -5.80
CA LEU A 133 -0.90 -13.05 -6.90
C LEU A 133 -2.23 -13.80 -6.70
N ALA A 134 -3.06 -13.85 -7.74
CA ALA A 134 -4.23 -14.70 -7.80
C ALA A 134 -3.82 -16.14 -7.52
N GLY A 135 -4.59 -16.78 -6.65
CA GLY A 135 -4.38 -18.16 -6.28
C GLY A 135 -4.74 -18.40 -4.82
N SER A 136 -4.46 -19.62 -4.40
CA SER A 136 -4.79 -20.07 -3.05
C SER A 136 -3.62 -19.79 -2.11
N TYR A 137 -3.89 -19.02 -1.07
CA TYR A 137 -2.96 -18.80 0.02
C TYR A 137 -3.32 -19.69 1.20
N ARG A 138 -2.33 -20.43 1.70
CA ARG A 138 -2.46 -21.25 2.90
C ARG A 138 -1.78 -20.53 4.06
N ILE A 139 -2.57 -20.15 5.07
CA ILE A 139 -2.14 -19.34 6.20
C ILE A 139 -2.17 -20.22 7.44
N ASN A 140 -1.01 -20.38 8.08
CA ASN A 140 -0.88 -21.09 9.34
C ASN A 140 -0.31 -20.16 10.40
N TRP A 141 -0.59 -20.47 11.66
CA TRP A 141 0.08 -19.85 12.79
C TRP A 141 1.51 -20.41 12.90
N ARG A 142 2.52 -19.60 13.20
CA ARG A 142 3.91 -20.10 13.38
C ARG A 142 4.58 -19.70 14.68
N ALA A 143 4.10 -18.66 15.37
CA ALA A 143 4.75 -18.15 16.58
C ALA A 143 4.36 -18.92 17.85
N ASP A 144 5.22 -18.88 18.85
CA ASP A 144 4.82 -19.20 20.22
C ASP A 144 4.09 -18.01 20.83
N LEU A 145 3.02 -18.26 21.60
CA LEU A 145 2.43 -17.22 22.44
C LEU A 145 3.16 -17.13 23.76
N GLU A 146 3.45 -15.90 24.15
CA GLU A 146 3.95 -15.60 25.49
C GLU A 146 2.76 -15.40 26.44
N LEU A 147 2.60 -16.37 27.34
CA LEU A 147 1.58 -16.38 28.38
C LEU A 147 2.24 -16.20 29.75
N ALA A 148 1.64 -15.37 30.58
CA ALA A 148 2.03 -15.22 31.97
C ALA A 148 0.97 -15.84 32.89
N ALA A 149 1.20 -17.09 33.31
CA ALA A 149 0.57 -17.68 34.49
C ALA A 149 1.40 -17.28 35.71
N ASN A 150 0.76 -16.80 36.79
CA ASN A 150 1.35 -16.42 38.09
C ASN A 150 2.90 -16.50 38.17
N GLU A 151 3.54 -15.37 37.87
CA GLU A 151 4.99 -15.10 37.98
C GLU A 151 5.99 -16.01 37.22
N GLN A 152 5.54 -16.98 36.41
CA GLN A 152 6.42 -17.77 35.54
C GLN A 152 5.88 -17.82 34.11
N THR A 153 6.62 -17.20 33.18
CA THR A 153 6.34 -17.25 31.75
C THR A 153 6.41 -18.69 31.25
N SER A 154 5.26 -19.26 30.88
CA SER A 154 5.17 -20.57 30.26
C SER A 154 4.81 -20.38 28.79
N ARG A 155 5.74 -20.75 27.89
CA ARG A 155 5.51 -20.80 26.45
C ARG A 155 4.81 -22.11 26.10
N GLN A 156 3.49 -22.12 25.98
CA GLN A 156 2.78 -23.23 25.34
C GLN A 156 1.57 -22.74 24.55
N VAL A 157 1.53 -23.09 23.26
CA VAL A 157 0.31 -23.03 22.44
C VAL A 157 0.02 -24.44 21.95
N LEU A 158 -1.21 -24.89 22.19
CA LEU A 158 -1.70 -26.20 21.81
C LEU A 158 -2.76 -26.04 20.70
N ALA A 159 -2.49 -26.69 19.58
CA ALA A 159 -3.32 -26.86 18.38
C ALA A 159 -3.70 -25.59 17.59
N GLN A 160 -3.12 -25.48 16.39
CA GLN A 160 -3.34 -24.42 15.42
C GLN A 160 -4.37 -24.87 14.38
N LYS A 161 -5.37 -24.05 14.07
CA LYS A 161 -6.15 -24.20 12.84
C LYS A 161 -5.71 -23.14 11.84
N GLY A 162 -4.91 -23.56 10.86
CA GLY A 162 -4.65 -22.79 9.66
C GLY A 162 -5.92 -22.63 8.83
N THR A 163 -5.90 -21.67 7.91
CA THR A 163 -6.99 -21.40 6.97
C THR A 163 -6.44 -21.23 5.57
N ASN A 164 -7.31 -21.35 4.58
CA ASN A 164 -7.01 -20.93 3.22
C ASN A 164 -7.82 -19.69 2.87
N LEU A 165 -7.28 -18.85 2.01
CA LEU A 165 -8.05 -17.84 1.28
C LEU A 165 -7.69 -17.94 -0.20
N VAL A 166 -8.63 -17.56 -1.06
CA VAL A 166 -8.42 -17.53 -2.51
C VAL A 166 -8.50 -16.09 -2.95
N LEU A 167 -7.40 -15.62 -3.54
CA LEU A 167 -7.40 -14.38 -4.29
C LEU A 167 -7.79 -14.72 -5.73
N LEU A 168 -8.95 -14.23 -6.17
CA LEU A 168 -9.54 -14.57 -7.47
C LEU A 168 -8.81 -13.89 -8.62
N ASP A 169 -8.34 -12.67 -8.37
CA ASP A 169 -7.65 -11.82 -9.33
C ASP A 169 -6.35 -11.34 -8.69
N ASN A 170 -5.26 -11.29 -9.46
CA ASN A 170 -4.02 -10.72 -8.94
C ASN A 170 -4.33 -9.31 -8.43
N ILE A 171 -3.87 -8.98 -7.23
CA ILE A 171 -3.75 -7.58 -6.78
C ILE A 171 -2.52 -7.02 -7.50
N TYR A 172 -2.61 -6.94 -8.82
CA TYR A 172 -1.74 -6.10 -9.60
C TYR A 172 -2.38 -4.73 -9.63
N LEU A 173 -1.69 -3.74 -9.06
CA LEU A 173 -1.45 -2.53 -9.81
C LEU A 173 -0.86 -2.99 -11.16
N GLN A 174 -1.71 -3.18 -12.18
CA GLN A 174 -1.41 -3.79 -13.49
C GLN A 174 -0.18 -3.18 -14.16
N PRO A 175 1.02 -3.81 -14.17
CA PRO A 175 2.01 -3.53 -15.20
C PRO A 175 1.31 -3.81 -16.52
N LEU A 176 1.31 -2.86 -17.45
CA LEU A 176 0.75 -3.10 -18.78
C LEU A 176 1.35 -4.41 -19.32
N SER A 177 0.49 -5.38 -19.59
CA SER A 177 0.90 -6.67 -20.15
C SER A 177 1.67 -6.43 -21.46
N GLY A 178 2.90 -6.95 -21.54
CA GLY A 178 3.82 -6.74 -22.66
C GLY A 178 5.04 -5.86 -22.36
N ILE A 179 5.19 -5.38 -21.13
CA ILE A 179 6.33 -4.56 -20.71
C ILE A 179 7.17 -5.34 -19.69
N THR A 180 8.38 -5.72 -20.09
CA THR A 180 9.42 -6.19 -19.15
C THR A 180 9.98 -4.97 -18.41
N SER A 181 9.66 -4.84 -17.11
CA SER A 181 10.35 -3.90 -16.22
C SER A 181 11.84 -4.08 -16.37
N GLN A 182 12.52 -3.09 -16.95
CA GLN A 182 13.96 -3.16 -17.15
C GLN A 182 14.63 -2.90 -15.80
N THR A 183 15.50 -3.81 -15.37
CA THR A 183 16.23 -3.67 -14.11
C THR A 183 17.06 -2.37 -14.15
N PRO A 184 16.98 -1.50 -13.11
CA PRO A 184 17.81 -0.32 -13.03
C PRO A 184 19.30 -0.67 -13.05
N THR A 185 20.12 0.23 -13.56
CA THR A 185 21.59 0.17 -13.44
C THR A 185 22.07 1.08 -12.33
N TYR A 186 23.25 0.78 -11.79
CA TYR A 186 23.78 1.45 -10.63
C TYR A 186 25.24 1.84 -10.86
N GLN A 187 25.57 3.08 -10.55
CA GLN A 187 26.90 3.65 -10.60
C GLN A 187 27.26 4.22 -9.23
N ASN A 188 28.48 3.95 -8.75
CA ASN A 188 28.96 4.39 -7.43
C ASN A 188 28.09 3.94 -6.23
N CYS A 189 27.18 2.99 -6.43
CA CYS A 189 26.30 2.49 -5.38
C CYS A 189 26.89 1.24 -4.71
N SER A 190 26.74 1.16 -3.39
CA SER A 190 26.90 -0.11 -2.67
C SER A 190 25.78 -1.10 -3.02
N ILE A 191 25.97 -2.36 -2.65
CA ILE A 191 24.95 -3.41 -2.83
C ILE A 191 23.65 -3.03 -2.09
N ASP A 192 23.77 -2.50 -0.88
CA ASP A 192 22.62 -2.09 -0.05
C ASP A 192 21.89 -0.89 -0.66
N GLN A 193 22.64 0.10 -1.15
CA GLN A 193 22.06 1.25 -1.86
C GLN A 193 21.31 0.81 -3.12
N ALA A 194 21.90 -0.10 -3.90
CA ALA A 194 21.25 -0.66 -5.10
C ALA A 194 19.96 -1.44 -4.74
N ALA A 195 19.98 -2.21 -3.65
CA ALA A 195 18.79 -2.92 -3.17
C ALA A 195 17.69 -1.95 -2.69
N GLU A 196 18.06 -0.89 -1.97
CA GLU A 196 17.12 0.12 -1.51
C GLU A 196 16.49 0.92 -2.65
N ILE A 197 17.29 1.31 -3.65
CA ILE A 197 16.80 1.93 -4.87
C ILE A 197 15.85 0.98 -5.60
N ARG A 198 16.21 -0.30 -5.76
CA ARG A 198 15.35 -1.28 -6.44
C ARG A 198 13.97 -1.39 -5.78
N ALA A 199 13.94 -1.48 -4.45
CA ALA A 199 12.69 -1.51 -3.70
C ALA A 199 11.89 -0.20 -3.86
N SER A 200 12.57 0.95 -3.94
CA SER A 200 11.93 2.26 -4.12
C SER A 200 11.37 2.46 -5.53
N VAL A 201 12.03 1.92 -6.57
CA VAL A 201 11.55 1.95 -7.96
C VAL A 201 10.24 1.16 -8.12
N VAL A 202 10.11 0.00 -7.46
CA VAL A 202 8.85 -0.77 -7.46
C VAL A 202 7.70 0.05 -6.88
N VAL A 203 7.94 0.76 -5.77
CA VAL A 203 6.94 1.66 -5.17
C VAL A 203 6.65 2.85 -6.07
N ALA A 204 7.67 3.47 -6.69
CA ALA A 204 7.49 4.56 -7.63
C ALA A 204 6.64 4.16 -8.83
N GLU A 205 6.86 2.96 -9.40
CA GLU A 205 6.04 2.42 -10.48
C GLU A 205 4.57 2.27 -10.04
N SER A 206 4.35 1.73 -8.85
CA SER A 206 3.03 1.60 -8.22
C SER A 206 2.32 2.95 -8.05
N TYR A 207 3.02 3.97 -7.52
CA TYR A 207 2.51 5.33 -7.35
C TYR A 207 2.16 5.98 -8.69
N ALA A 208 3.07 5.92 -9.66
CA ALA A 208 2.86 6.48 -11.00
C ALA A 208 1.70 5.80 -11.73
N ARG A 209 1.57 4.48 -11.61
CA ARG A 209 0.43 3.73 -12.15
C ARG A 209 -0.89 4.16 -11.52
N THR A 210 -0.94 4.23 -10.18
CA THR A 210 -2.15 4.64 -9.45
C THR A 210 -2.56 6.06 -9.84
N ALA A 211 -1.60 6.98 -9.94
CA ALA A 211 -1.82 8.35 -10.40
C ALA A 211 -2.39 8.40 -11.83
N ARG A 212 -1.75 7.68 -12.76
CA ARG A 212 -2.19 7.52 -14.15
C ARG A 212 -3.62 6.98 -14.24
N ASP A 213 -3.90 5.89 -13.53
CA ASP A 213 -5.19 5.19 -13.61
C ASP A 213 -6.30 6.02 -12.97
N SER A 214 -6.01 6.74 -11.88
CA SER A 214 -6.96 7.68 -11.27
C SER A 214 -7.33 8.83 -12.21
N LEU A 215 -6.37 9.35 -12.97
CA LEU A 215 -6.62 10.40 -13.96
C LEU A 215 -7.37 9.86 -15.18
N SER A 216 -7.07 8.65 -15.63
CA SER A 216 -7.72 7.98 -16.77
C SER A 216 -9.16 7.58 -16.47
N GLY A 217 -9.38 6.98 -15.29
CA GLY A 217 -10.66 6.43 -14.87
C GLY A 217 -11.67 7.45 -14.35
N ALA A 218 -11.27 8.70 -14.09
CA ALA A 218 -12.17 9.75 -13.61
C ALA A 218 -13.22 10.15 -14.68
N PRO A 219 -14.52 9.98 -14.40
CA PRO A 219 -15.58 10.37 -15.33
C PRO A 219 -15.53 11.87 -15.63
N LEU A 220 -15.70 12.25 -16.90
CA LEU A 220 -15.59 13.64 -17.36
C LEU A 220 -16.45 14.60 -16.52
N SER A 221 -17.68 14.21 -16.19
CA SER A 221 -18.62 15.00 -15.38
C SER A 221 -18.17 15.20 -13.93
N LYS A 222 -17.35 14.29 -13.38
CA LYS A 222 -16.89 14.32 -11.99
C LYS A 222 -15.47 14.92 -11.84
N ARG A 223 -14.73 15.17 -12.92
CA ARG A 223 -13.36 15.75 -12.84
C ARG A 223 -13.29 17.09 -12.07
N PRO A 224 -14.28 18.01 -12.14
CA PRO A 224 -14.28 19.21 -11.31
C PRO A 224 -14.27 18.97 -9.80
N THR A 225 -14.71 17.79 -9.33
CA THR A 225 -14.75 17.44 -7.89
C THR A 225 -13.52 16.66 -7.43
N ALA A 226 -12.51 16.49 -8.30
CA ALA A 226 -11.30 15.73 -8.00
C ALA A 226 -10.39 16.45 -7.00
N ARG A 227 -10.53 16.11 -5.71
CA ARG A 227 -9.80 16.76 -4.60
C ARG A 227 -8.29 16.60 -4.73
N ARG A 228 -7.81 15.38 -5.00
CA ARG A 228 -6.37 15.11 -5.19
C ARG A 228 -5.79 15.90 -6.36
N TYR A 229 -6.50 16.00 -7.49
CA TYR A 229 -6.06 16.82 -8.63
C TYR A 229 -6.01 18.30 -8.25
N LYS A 230 -7.09 18.80 -7.64
CA LYS A 230 -7.22 20.21 -7.28
C LYS A 230 -6.12 20.67 -6.32
N GLU A 231 -5.73 19.82 -5.38
CA GLU A 231 -4.68 20.09 -4.39
C GLU A 231 -3.34 20.46 -5.05
N TRP A 232 -2.95 19.74 -6.10
CA TRP A 232 -1.60 19.81 -6.67
C TRP A 232 -1.54 20.52 -8.01
N PHE A 233 -2.65 20.60 -8.73
CA PHE A 233 -2.72 21.16 -10.10
C PHE A 233 -3.79 22.24 -10.28
N GLY A 234 -4.52 22.58 -9.22
CA GLY A 234 -5.51 23.65 -9.20
C GLY A 234 -6.86 23.25 -9.79
N ASN A 235 -7.74 24.23 -9.97
CA ASN A 235 -9.08 23.99 -10.49
C ASN A 235 -9.04 23.25 -11.82
N TYR A 236 -9.99 22.33 -12.00
CA TYR A 236 -10.13 21.54 -13.22
C TYR A 236 -10.20 22.43 -14.46
N ASP A 237 -9.39 22.07 -15.44
CA ASP A 237 -9.44 22.55 -16.81
C ASP A 237 -9.13 21.36 -17.70
N ALA A 238 -9.87 21.20 -18.79
CA ALA A 238 -9.75 20.02 -19.63
C ALA A 238 -8.36 19.90 -20.29
N GLY A 239 -7.76 21.04 -20.68
CA GLY A 239 -6.43 21.08 -21.28
C GLY A 239 -5.34 20.73 -20.28
N ARG A 240 -5.35 21.36 -19.10
CA ARG A 240 -4.40 21.05 -18.02
C ARG A 240 -4.52 19.60 -17.53
N TRP A 241 -5.73 19.09 -17.41
CA TRP A 241 -5.97 17.68 -17.05
C TRP A 241 -5.32 16.73 -18.05
N ALA A 242 -5.51 16.98 -19.35
CA ALA A 242 -4.93 16.16 -20.41
C ALA A 242 -3.39 16.18 -20.37
N ILE A 243 -2.78 17.33 -20.06
CA ILE A 243 -1.33 17.46 -19.89
C ILE A 243 -0.84 16.60 -18.73
N VAL A 244 -1.44 16.74 -17.53
CA VAL A 244 -1.05 15.95 -16.34
C VAL A 244 -1.27 14.45 -16.56
N GLN A 245 -2.38 14.06 -17.20
CA GLN A 245 -2.62 12.66 -17.56
C GLN A 245 -1.54 12.13 -18.50
N ASN A 246 -1.12 12.92 -19.50
CA ASN A 246 -0.01 12.55 -20.37
C ASN A 246 1.32 12.45 -19.60
N HIS A 247 1.60 13.37 -18.68
CA HIS A 247 2.80 13.29 -17.83
C HIS A 247 2.84 11.97 -17.05
N PHE A 248 1.75 11.59 -16.37
CA PHE A 248 1.72 10.33 -15.62
C PHE A 248 1.73 9.07 -16.52
N ASN A 249 1.18 9.14 -17.74
CA ASN A 249 1.38 8.08 -18.73
C ASN A 249 2.87 7.88 -19.04
N GLN A 250 3.61 8.98 -19.23
CA GLN A 250 5.03 8.93 -19.59
C GLN A 250 5.94 8.57 -18.39
N ILE A 251 5.66 9.09 -17.20
CA ILE A 251 6.37 8.71 -15.97
C ILE A 251 6.20 7.21 -15.72
N TYR A 252 4.96 6.72 -15.77
CA TYR A 252 4.69 5.29 -15.64
C TYR A 252 5.38 4.47 -16.76
N SER A 253 5.32 4.93 -18.01
CA SER A 253 5.99 4.26 -19.13
C SER A 253 7.51 4.23 -18.94
N ALA A 254 8.12 5.27 -18.36
CA ALA A 254 9.55 5.31 -18.09
C ALA A 254 9.94 4.25 -17.04
N LEU A 255 9.22 4.21 -15.91
CA LEU A 255 9.40 3.23 -14.85
C LEU A 255 9.21 1.78 -15.34
N ALA A 256 8.20 1.55 -16.18
CA ALA A 256 7.88 0.21 -16.65
C ALA A 256 8.79 -0.26 -17.79
N THR A 257 9.21 0.61 -18.72
CA THR A 257 9.82 0.16 -19.99
C THR A 257 11.30 0.49 -20.14
N ARG A 258 11.85 1.38 -19.32
CA ARG A 258 13.19 1.95 -19.55
C ARG A 258 14.15 1.49 -18.46
N THR A 259 15.41 1.30 -18.84
CA THR A 259 16.49 1.11 -17.88
C THR A 259 16.83 2.49 -17.30
N ILE A 260 16.53 2.68 -16.02
CA ILE A 260 16.92 3.90 -15.27
C ILE A 260 18.28 3.65 -14.64
N ASN A 261 19.21 4.58 -14.81
CA ASN A 261 20.52 4.52 -14.17
C ASN A 261 20.55 5.42 -12.94
N PHE A 262 21.06 4.88 -11.83
CA PHE A 262 21.21 5.61 -10.58
C PHE A 262 22.69 5.79 -10.23
N ASP A 263 23.13 7.03 -10.04
CA ASP A 263 24.45 7.36 -9.51
C ASP A 263 24.35 7.72 -8.03
N CYS A 264 25.04 6.97 -7.17
CA CYS A 264 25.07 7.18 -5.71
C CYS A 264 26.28 8.00 -5.23
N GLY A 265 27.04 8.60 -6.14
CA GLY A 265 28.27 9.35 -5.85
C GLY A 265 28.06 10.74 -5.24
N CYS A 266 26.83 11.24 -5.18
CA CYS A 266 26.53 12.55 -4.62
C CYS A 266 26.49 12.52 -3.09
N ASN A 267 27.18 13.47 -2.47
CA ASN A 267 27.26 13.66 -1.02
C ASN A 267 26.70 15.01 -0.56
N LEU A 268 25.91 15.67 -1.41
CA LEU A 268 25.26 16.95 -1.11
C LEU A 268 23.99 16.73 -0.28
N GLY A 269 23.52 17.80 0.37
CA GLY A 269 22.45 17.73 1.37
C GLY A 269 21.02 17.65 0.82
N TYR A 270 20.81 17.70 -0.50
CA TYR A 270 19.49 17.59 -1.12
C TYR A 270 19.16 16.13 -1.49
N TYR A 271 18.00 15.89 -2.11
CA TYR A 271 17.48 14.55 -2.40
C TYR A 271 18.16 13.91 -3.60
N ALA A 272 18.00 14.50 -4.78
CA ALA A 272 18.56 14.01 -6.03
C ALA A 272 18.68 15.17 -7.02
N TYR A 273 19.20 14.88 -8.22
CA TYR A 273 19.13 15.76 -9.37
C TYR A 273 19.29 14.99 -10.68
N VAL A 274 18.83 15.58 -11.77
CA VAL A 274 19.03 15.12 -13.14
C VAL A 274 19.51 16.25 -14.05
N THR A 275 20.03 15.87 -15.23
CA THR A 275 20.06 16.78 -16.38
C THR A 275 18.92 16.41 -17.30
N LYS A 276 18.00 17.34 -17.59
CA LYS A 276 16.75 17.03 -18.33
C LYS A 276 16.93 16.34 -19.68
N SER A 277 18.05 16.60 -20.36
CA SER A 277 18.37 15.99 -21.66
C SER A 277 19.09 14.64 -21.56
N ASP A 278 19.58 14.26 -20.38
CA ASP A 278 20.36 13.05 -20.13
C ASP A 278 19.48 11.93 -19.55
N HIS A 279 18.51 11.50 -20.34
CA HIS A 279 17.55 10.47 -19.93
C HIS A 279 18.19 9.06 -19.99
N TYR A 280 18.04 8.16 -19.01
CA TYR A 280 17.31 8.26 -17.74
C TYR A 280 18.31 8.16 -16.56
N ASN A 281 19.21 9.13 -16.45
CA ASN A 281 20.26 9.17 -15.42
C ASN A 281 19.83 10.03 -14.21
N ILE A 282 19.70 9.40 -13.04
CA ILE A 282 19.34 10.05 -11.77
C ILE A 282 20.52 9.97 -10.81
N THR A 283 20.96 11.12 -10.29
CA THR A 283 21.97 11.16 -9.23
C THR A 283 21.29 11.36 -7.88
N VAL A 284 21.48 10.44 -6.93
CA VAL A 284 20.88 10.49 -5.60
C VAL A 284 21.89 10.96 -4.55
N CYS A 285 21.43 11.78 -3.61
CA CYS A 285 22.23 12.50 -2.63
C CYS A 285 21.79 12.16 -1.18
N ASN A 286 22.32 12.86 -0.17
CA ASN A 286 22.19 12.43 1.24
C ASN A 286 20.76 12.46 1.79
N ALA A 287 19.91 13.40 1.34
CA ALA A 287 18.53 13.45 1.84
C ALA A 287 17.69 12.27 1.36
N PHE A 288 17.95 11.78 0.13
CA PHE A 288 17.28 10.57 -0.40
C PHE A 288 17.49 9.38 0.52
N TRP A 289 18.72 9.14 0.98
CA TRP A 289 19.03 8.02 1.87
C TRP A 289 18.31 8.11 3.22
N SER A 290 18.13 9.33 3.72
CA SER A 290 17.44 9.59 5.00
C SER A 290 15.92 9.51 4.89
N ALA A 291 15.37 9.61 3.68
CA ALA A 291 13.95 9.58 3.40
C ALA A 291 13.33 8.21 3.64
N SER A 292 12.04 8.20 3.99
CA SER A 292 11.27 6.95 4.00
C SER A 292 11.06 6.44 2.58
N ARG A 293 10.89 5.12 2.40
CA ARG A 293 10.64 4.55 1.06
C ARG A 293 9.32 5.05 0.45
N THR A 294 8.31 5.22 1.30
CA THR A 294 6.94 5.65 0.99
C THR A 294 6.59 6.86 1.86
N GLY A 295 5.48 7.52 1.57
CA GLY A 295 4.97 8.65 2.35
C GLY A 295 5.23 9.96 1.65
N THR A 296 5.40 11.03 2.42
CA THR A 296 5.71 12.38 1.92
C THR A 296 7.23 12.56 1.79
N ASP A 297 7.67 13.21 0.71
CA ASP A 297 9.10 13.44 0.39
C ASP A 297 9.89 12.12 0.47
N SER A 298 9.33 11.07 -0.13
CA SER A 298 9.81 9.70 -0.02
C SER A 298 10.78 9.35 -1.12
N LYS A 299 11.58 8.29 -0.94
CA LYS A 299 12.46 7.77 -2.01
C LYS A 299 11.68 7.49 -3.30
N ALA A 300 10.47 6.93 -3.20
CA ALA A 300 9.61 6.70 -4.35
C ALA A 300 9.09 8.00 -4.99
N GLY A 301 8.70 8.98 -4.16
CA GLY A 301 8.32 10.32 -4.60
C GLY A 301 9.45 11.03 -5.33
N THR A 302 10.65 11.03 -4.77
CA THR A 302 11.85 11.60 -5.40
C THR A 302 12.13 10.95 -6.76
N ILE A 303 11.99 9.63 -6.92
CA ILE A 303 12.19 8.99 -8.23
C ILE A 303 11.19 9.54 -9.26
N ILE A 304 9.93 9.75 -8.86
CA ILE A 304 8.89 10.34 -9.72
C ILE A 304 9.19 11.80 -10.06
N HIS A 305 9.63 12.58 -9.07
CA HIS A 305 10.08 13.96 -9.23
C HIS A 305 11.16 14.03 -10.32
N GLU A 306 12.26 13.31 -10.13
CA GLU A 306 13.40 13.33 -11.04
C GLU A 306 13.06 12.81 -12.44
N LEU A 307 12.23 11.77 -12.54
CA LEU A 307 11.78 11.28 -13.85
C LEU A 307 10.95 12.31 -14.60
N SER A 308 10.14 13.11 -13.88
CA SER A 308 9.27 14.11 -14.50
C SER A 308 10.07 15.22 -15.22
N HIS A 309 11.29 15.50 -14.77
CA HIS A 309 12.17 16.51 -15.37
C HIS A 309 12.65 16.15 -16.78
N PHE A 310 12.80 14.87 -17.12
CA PHE A 310 13.34 14.50 -18.42
C PHE A 310 12.47 15.02 -19.56
N THR A 311 13.11 15.59 -20.60
CA THR A 311 12.41 16.20 -21.74
C THR A 311 11.54 15.22 -22.51
N VAL A 312 11.92 13.94 -22.50
CA VAL A 312 11.20 12.83 -23.14
C VAL A 312 10.07 12.27 -22.27
N VAL A 313 9.91 12.75 -21.03
CA VAL A 313 8.89 12.31 -20.08
C VAL A 313 7.82 13.39 -19.90
N ALA A 314 8.11 14.43 -19.14
CA ALA A 314 7.16 15.51 -18.84
C ALA A 314 7.79 16.91 -18.87
N ASN A 315 9.12 17.02 -18.92
CA ASN A 315 9.85 18.29 -18.96
C ASN A 315 9.42 19.29 -17.86
N THR A 316 9.14 18.79 -16.66
CA THR A 316 8.78 19.64 -15.51
C THR A 316 9.98 20.45 -15.03
N ASP A 317 9.73 21.55 -14.33
CA ASP A 317 10.69 22.48 -13.73
C ASP A 317 10.59 22.48 -12.19
N ASP A 318 11.66 22.95 -11.54
CA ASP A 318 11.64 23.40 -10.15
C ASP A 318 11.30 24.89 -10.12
N ILE A 319 10.07 25.22 -9.75
CA ILE A 319 9.53 26.57 -9.95
C ILE A 319 9.62 27.36 -8.65
N GLU A 320 10.59 28.27 -8.60
CA GLU A 320 10.78 29.24 -7.52
C GLU A 320 9.54 30.14 -7.34
N ASP A 321 9.24 30.55 -6.10
CA ASP A 321 8.41 31.73 -5.85
C ASP A 321 9.25 33.01 -5.73
N SER A 322 8.60 34.16 -5.59
CA SER A 322 9.30 35.44 -5.43
C SER A 322 10.16 35.55 -4.15
N SER A 323 10.03 34.61 -3.20
CA SER A 323 10.83 34.56 -1.97
C SER A 323 12.10 33.72 -2.10
N GLY A 324 12.26 33.02 -3.23
CA GLY A 324 13.35 32.09 -3.45
C GLY A 324 13.04 30.64 -3.08
N THR A 325 11.77 30.32 -2.80
CA THR A 325 11.36 28.97 -2.38
C THR A 325 10.91 28.15 -3.58
N TYR A 326 11.65 27.08 -3.86
CA TYR A 326 11.37 26.16 -4.98
C TYR A 326 10.50 24.97 -4.56
N TYR A 327 10.64 24.47 -3.33
CA TYR A 327 10.21 23.11 -2.97
C TYR A 327 9.21 23.05 -1.81
N GLY A 328 8.56 21.90 -1.66
CA GLY A 328 7.72 21.54 -0.52
C GLY A 328 6.23 21.57 -0.80
N GLN A 329 5.46 20.77 -0.04
CA GLN A 329 4.01 20.67 -0.24
C GLN A 329 3.27 22.03 -0.14
N SER A 330 3.68 22.91 0.78
CA SER A 330 3.09 24.24 0.94
C SER A 330 3.27 25.10 -0.32
N ARG A 331 4.45 25.03 -0.93
CA ARG A 331 4.78 25.75 -2.17
C ARG A 331 3.98 25.20 -3.34
N SER A 332 3.90 23.87 -3.47
CA SER A 332 3.11 23.19 -4.51
C SER A 332 1.62 23.51 -4.42
N ARG A 333 1.03 23.47 -3.21
CA ARG A 333 -0.37 23.88 -2.98
C ARG A 333 -0.60 25.35 -3.35
N LEU A 334 0.31 26.24 -2.94
CA LEU A 334 0.20 27.65 -3.28
C LEU A 334 0.27 27.86 -4.80
N LEU A 335 1.21 27.18 -5.49
CA LEU A 335 1.33 27.23 -6.94
C LEU A 335 0.05 26.77 -7.64
N ALA A 336 -0.54 25.67 -7.17
CA ALA A 336 -1.82 25.16 -7.66
C ALA A 336 -2.97 26.16 -7.51
N ILE A 337 -2.94 27.02 -6.49
CA ILE A 337 -3.94 28.07 -6.25
C ILE A 337 -3.70 29.29 -7.15
N ILE A 338 -2.46 29.78 -7.22
CA ILE A 338 -2.16 31.09 -7.83
C ILE A 338 -1.79 31.02 -9.31
N ASP A 339 -1.17 29.92 -9.76
CA ASP A 339 -0.78 29.68 -11.14
C ASP A 339 -0.85 28.18 -11.50
N PRO A 340 -2.07 27.66 -11.75
CA PRO A 340 -2.28 26.29 -12.19
C PRO A 340 -1.50 25.91 -13.45
N SER A 341 -1.16 26.88 -14.30
CA SER A 341 -0.40 26.62 -15.53
C SER A 341 1.04 26.24 -15.21
N SER A 342 1.65 26.89 -14.22
CA SER A 342 2.97 26.51 -13.70
C SER A 342 2.89 25.28 -12.80
N ALA A 343 1.82 25.10 -12.02
CA ALA A 343 1.65 23.92 -11.16
C ALA A 343 1.72 22.60 -11.94
N ILE A 344 1.09 22.52 -13.13
CA ILE A 344 1.18 21.33 -13.99
C ILE A 344 2.55 21.11 -14.65
N ARG A 345 3.49 22.04 -14.47
CA ARG A 345 4.89 21.90 -14.89
C ARG A 345 5.85 21.81 -13.72
N HIS A 346 5.37 21.77 -12.48
CA HIS A 346 6.25 21.71 -11.31
C HIS A 346 6.48 20.25 -10.87
N ALA A 347 7.73 19.84 -10.70
CA ALA A 347 8.09 18.45 -10.39
C ALA A 347 7.52 17.98 -9.03
N ASP A 348 7.64 18.76 -7.96
CA ASP A 348 7.05 18.47 -6.65
C ASP A 348 5.53 18.24 -6.71
N GLY A 349 4.81 18.98 -7.56
CA GLY A 349 3.37 18.77 -7.76
C GLY A 349 3.05 17.36 -8.27
N HIS A 350 3.93 16.79 -9.11
CA HIS A 350 3.79 15.43 -9.61
C HIS A 350 4.18 14.39 -8.56
N GLU A 351 5.26 14.64 -7.81
CA GLU A 351 5.65 13.84 -6.66
C GLU A 351 4.49 13.73 -5.66
N TYR A 352 3.99 14.85 -5.16
CA TYR A 352 2.94 14.86 -4.14
C TYR A 352 1.61 14.35 -4.64
N PHE A 353 1.26 14.61 -5.90
CA PHE A 353 0.11 13.96 -6.51
C PHE A 353 0.29 12.45 -6.49
N ALA A 354 1.45 11.91 -6.83
CA ALA A 354 1.69 10.46 -6.86
C ALA A 354 1.73 9.83 -5.47
N GLU A 355 2.43 10.46 -4.52
CA GLU A 355 2.58 10.00 -3.14
C GLU A 355 1.24 9.92 -2.39
N ASN A 356 0.37 10.92 -2.60
CA ASN A 356 -0.95 11.01 -1.97
C ASN A 356 -0.92 10.73 -0.45
N SER A 357 -0.02 11.42 0.24
CA SER A 357 0.22 11.29 1.67
C SER A 357 0.04 12.65 2.36
N PRO A 358 -1.03 12.86 3.15
CA PRO A 358 -2.14 11.93 3.40
C PRO A 358 -3.04 11.71 2.17
N PRO A 359 -3.83 10.61 2.13
CA PRO A 359 -4.67 10.29 0.98
C PRO A 359 -5.77 11.32 0.71
N LEU A 360 -5.85 11.76 -0.54
CA LEU A 360 -6.95 12.52 -1.10
C LEU A 360 -7.67 11.69 -2.18
N ASP A 361 -8.99 11.83 -2.22
CA ASP A 361 -9.84 11.06 -3.14
C ASP A 361 -9.81 11.60 -4.57
N MET A 362 -10.01 10.67 -5.51
CA MET A 362 -10.29 10.93 -6.92
C MET A 362 -11.65 10.33 -7.27
N PRO A 363 -12.46 11.00 -8.10
CA PRO A 363 -13.75 10.46 -8.52
C PRO A 363 -13.53 9.21 -9.37
N ASN A 364 -14.32 8.17 -9.11
CA ASN A 364 -14.33 6.93 -9.88
C ASN A 364 -15.65 6.75 -10.66
N GLY A 365 -15.63 5.86 -11.65
CA GLY A 365 -16.78 5.56 -12.53
C GLY A 365 -17.84 4.67 -11.91
N ALA A 366 -17.64 4.16 -10.69
CA ALA A 366 -18.69 3.50 -9.95
C ALA A 366 -19.61 4.57 -9.35
N ASP A 367 -20.82 4.68 -9.87
CA ASP A 367 -21.88 5.33 -9.12
C ASP A 367 -22.14 4.45 -7.90
N ASP A 368 -21.77 4.93 -6.72
CA ASP A 368 -22.16 4.33 -5.45
C ASP A 368 -23.71 4.32 -5.39
N PRO A 369 -24.37 3.15 -5.49
CA PRO A 369 -25.82 3.09 -5.43
C PRO A 369 -26.36 3.43 -4.04
N GLY A 370 -25.48 3.55 -3.03
CA GLY A 370 -25.81 3.81 -1.64
C GLY A 370 -25.77 5.28 -1.22
N ASN A 371 -25.27 6.18 -2.07
CA ASN A 371 -25.23 7.60 -1.76
C ASN A 371 -25.87 8.41 -2.90
N PRO A 372 -27.18 8.72 -2.82
CA PRO A 372 -27.81 9.55 -3.84
C PRO A 372 -27.06 10.88 -3.92
N ASP A 373 -26.87 11.35 -5.16
CA ASP A 373 -26.40 12.69 -5.49
C ASP A 373 -26.96 13.70 -4.48
N PRO A 374 -26.12 14.42 -3.71
CA PRO A 374 -26.64 15.49 -2.87
C PRO A 374 -27.32 16.46 -3.83
N GLY A 375 -28.65 16.50 -3.78
CA GLY A 375 -29.46 17.32 -4.66
C GLY A 375 -28.93 18.76 -4.74
N PRO A 376 -29.35 19.53 -5.76
CA PRO A 376 -28.74 20.81 -6.12
C PRO A 376 -28.42 21.64 -4.88
N GLU A 377 -27.15 21.99 -4.74
CA GLU A 377 -26.61 22.73 -3.60
C GLU A 377 -27.50 23.98 -3.34
N PRO A 378 -27.89 24.25 -2.09
CA PRO A 378 -28.72 25.42 -1.79
C PRO A 378 -27.99 26.67 -2.26
N GLU A 379 -28.74 27.62 -2.83
CA GLU A 379 -28.16 28.86 -3.34
C GLU A 379 -27.27 29.52 -2.26
N PRO A 380 -26.10 30.05 -2.65
CA PRO A 380 -25.13 30.59 -1.70
C PRO A 380 -25.79 31.67 -0.86
N VAL A 381 -25.82 31.44 0.45
CA VAL A 381 -26.21 32.48 1.42
C VAL A 381 -25.24 33.65 1.23
N PRO A 382 -25.72 34.91 1.07
CA PRO A 382 -24.85 36.05 0.89
C PRO A 382 -23.86 36.14 2.05
N VAL A 383 -22.59 35.89 1.78
CA VAL A 383 -21.51 36.08 2.75
C VAL A 383 -21.34 37.59 2.88
N PRO A 384 -21.42 38.17 4.10
CA PRO A 384 -21.13 39.59 4.27
C PRO A 384 -19.69 39.84 3.83
N GLU A 385 -19.49 40.87 3.00
CA GLU A 385 -18.19 41.20 2.45
C GLU A 385 -17.11 41.27 3.54
N PRO A 386 -15.92 40.70 3.30
CA PRO A 386 -14.85 40.76 4.28
C PRO A 386 -14.47 42.22 4.53
N VAL A 387 -14.59 42.66 5.79
CA VAL A 387 -14.06 43.95 6.22
C VAL A 387 -12.54 43.87 6.16
N ILE A 388 -11.96 44.34 5.05
CA ILE A 388 -10.51 44.46 4.89
C ILE A 388 -10.04 45.55 5.87
N PRO A 389 -9.12 45.26 6.81
CA PRO A 389 -8.50 46.29 7.63
C PRO A 389 -7.81 47.30 6.71
N SER A 390 -8.08 48.59 6.93
CA SER A 390 -7.72 49.71 6.06
C SER A 390 -6.23 49.84 5.70
N PHE A 391 -5.33 49.09 6.34
CA PHE A 391 -3.92 49.00 5.98
C PHE A 391 -3.63 48.07 4.79
N LEU A 392 -4.42 47.03 4.55
CA LEU A 392 -4.20 46.09 3.43
C LEU A 392 -4.66 46.66 2.07
N ALA A 393 -5.69 47.52 2.08
CA ALA A 393 -6.15 48.23 0.88
C ALA A 393 -5.11 49.23 0.35
N ALA A 394 -4.31 49.84 1.24
CA ALA A 394 -3.25 50.78 0.87
C ALA A 394 -2.07 50.09 0.17
N ILE A 395 -1.72 48.86 0.58
CA ILE A 395 -0.66 48.07 -0.06
C ILE A 395 -1.10 47.60 -1.46
N TYR A 396 -2.36 47.22 -1.62
CA TYR A 396 -2.93 46.84 -2.92
C TYR A 396 -3.00 48.02 -3.91
N ALA A 397 -3.30 49.24 -3.43
CA ALA A 397 -3.34 50.44 -4.27
C ALA A 397 -1.94 50.94 -4.69
N LEU A 398 -0.91 50.72 -3.86
CA LEU A 398 0.47 51.12 -4.17
C LEU A 398 1.16 50.17 -5.16
N LEU A 399 0.83 48.88 -5.16
CA LEU A 399 1.45 47.89 -6.05
C LEU A 399 0.86 47.86 -7.48
N PHE A 400 -0.33 48.41 -7.69
CA PHE A 400 -1.02 48.37 -9.00
C PHE A 400 -1.27 49.76 -9.64
N SER A 401 -0.65 50.82 -9.12
CA SER A 401 -0.81 52.18 -9.68
C SER A 401 0.15 52.52 -10.84
N GLU A 402 1.21 51.74 -11.09
CA GLU A 402 2.22 52.11 -12.12
C GLU A 402 2.00 51.50 -13.51
N GLU A 403 1.02 50.62 -13.71
CA GLU A 403 0.81 49.96 -15.01
C GLU A 403 -0.24 50.63 -15.93
N LYS A 404 -0.59 51.90 -15.67
CA LYS A 404 -1.45 52.70 -16.57
C LYS A 404 -0.85 54.02 -17.05
N ALA A 405 0.45 54.23 -16.87
CA ALA A 405 1.14 55.39 -17.43
C ALA A 405 2.56 55.04 -17.91
N ARG A 406 2.66 54.22 -18.96
CA ARG A 406 3.72 54.29 -19.99
C ARG A 406 3.35 53.52 -21.23
#